data_AF-A0A6V8NI06-F1
#
_entry.id   AF-A0A6V8NI06-F1
#
_cell.length_a   1.000
_cell.length_b   1.000
_cell.length_c   1.000
_cell.angle_alpha   90.00
_cell.angle_beta   90.00
_cell.angle_gamma   90.00
#
_symmetry.space_group_name_H-M   'P 1'
#
loop_
_entity.id
_entity.type
_entity.pdbx_description
1 polymer ?
#
loop_
_entity_poly.entity_id
_entity_poly.type
_entity_poly.pdbx_seq_one_letter_code
_entity_poly.pdbx_strand_id
1 'polypeptide(L)'
;MPEEKGIGMGLEDVLFPPLIPLKGLMWIGEKIKDIAERELTDESKVHEELLELQMRFEMGEITEEAYEKKEAELMERLEAIRRYMEER
;
A
#
# COMPACT_ATOMS: atom_id res chain seq x y z
N MET A 1 9.43 -0.10 -26.30
CA MET A 1 8.86 0.88 -25.35
C MET A 1 7.73 0.16 -24.62
N PRO A 2 7.93 -0.45 -23.45
CA PRO A 2 6.81 -1.02 -22.71
C PRO A 2 6.04 0.11 -22.03
N GLU A 3 4.73 0.04 -22.17
CA GLU A 3 3.76 1.06 -21.78
C GLU A 3 3.69 1.13 -20.25
N GLU A 4 4.04 2.28 -19.69
CA GLU A 4 3.79 2.58 -18.28
C GLU A 4 2.27 2.70 -18.09
N LYS A 5 1.64 1.62 -17.61
CA LYS A 5 0.27 1.64 -17.10
C LYS A 5 0.26 2.36 -15.76
N GLY A 6 0.35 3.69 -15.80
CA GLY A 6 0.03 4.55 -14.67
C GLY A 6 -1.44 4.39 -14.29
N ILE A 7 -1.71 4.47 -12.99
CA ILE A 7 -3.02 4.35 -12.36
C ILE A 7 -4.03 5.25 -13.12
N GLY A 8 -4.95 4.63 -13.86
CA GLY A 8 -5.99 5.36 -14.59
C GLY A 8 -7.08 5.80 -13.62
N MET A 9 -7.27 7.12 -13.47
CA MET A 9 -8.30 7.70 -12.62
C MET A 9 -9.69 7.50 -13.25
N GLY A 10 -10.50 6.60 -12.68
CA GLY A 10 -11.87 6.30 -13.08
C GLY A 10 -12.90 7.25 -12.47
N LEU A 11 -14.13 7.25 -12.99
CA LEU A 11 -15.25 8.03 -12.44
C LEU A 11 -15.58 7.61 -10.99
N GLU A 12 -15.32 6.35 -10.64
CA GLU A 12 -15.42 5.83 -9.28
C GLU A 12 -14.44 6.50 -8.30
N ASP A 13 -13.26 6.92 -8.76
CA ASP A 13 -12.22 7.53 -7.91
C ASP A 13 -12.59 8.96 -7.51
N VAL A 14 -13.34 9.64 -8.36
CA VAL A 14 -13.88 10.99 -8.08
C VAL A 14 -15.05 10.93 -7.09
N LEU A 15 -15.83 9.85 -7.11
CA LEU A 15 -17.02 9.69 -6.28
C LEU A 15 -16.71 9.13 -4.89
N PHE A 16 -15.61 8.38 -4.76
CA PHE A 16 -15.15 7.80 -3.49
C PHE A 16 -13.66 8.09 -3.27
N PRO A 17 -13.29 9.34 -2.92
CA PRO A 17 -11.90 9.71 -2.69
C PRO A 17 -11.14 8.84 -1.66
N PRO A 18 -11.75 8.21 -0.64
CA PRO A 18 -11.04 7.28 0.26
C PRO A 18 -10.53 6.00 -0.42
N LEU A 19 -11.04 5.64 -1.61
CA LEU A 19 -10.57 4.47 -2.37
C LEU A 19 -9.29 4.72 -3.17
N ILE A 20 -8.87 5.99 -3.32
CA ILE A 20 -7.68 6.37 -4.08
C ILE A 20 -6.37 5.87 -3.42
N PRO A 21 -6.14 6.04 -2.10
CA PRO A 21 -4.99 5.44 -1.41
C PRO A 21 -4.97 3.91 -1.52
N LEU A 22 -6.14 3.28 -1.43
CA LEU A 22 -6.33 1.82 -1.44
C LEU A 22 -5.94 1.17 -2.77
N LYS A 23 -6.36 1.78 -3.89
CA LYS A 23 -5.95 1.35 -5.22
C LYS A 23 -4.45 1.53 -5.46
N GLY A 24 -3.85 2.58 -4.90
CA GLY A 24 -2.41 2.77 -4.91
C GLY A 24 -1.66 1.65 -4.18
N LEU A 25 -2.21 1.17 -3.07
CA LEU A 25 -1.63 0.12 -2.24
C LEU A 25 -1.73 -1.27 -2.89
N MET A 26 -2.84 -1.62 -3.53
CA MET A 26 -2.97 -2.86 -4.30
C MET A 26 -1.99 -2.93 -5.49
N TRP A 27 -1.80 -1.81 -6.21
CA TRP A 27 -0.82 -1.74 -7.30
C TRP A 27 0.61 -1.99 -6.80
N ILE A 28 0.93 -1.47 -5.61
CA ILE A 28 2.21 -1.78 -4.95
C ILE A 28 2.27 -3.26 -4.53
N GLY A 29 1.18 -3.84 -4.04
CA GLY A 29 1.08 -5.27 -3.72
C GLY A 29 1.36 -6.19 -4.91
N GLU A 30 0.81 -5.89 -6.10
CA GLU A 30 1.13 -6.63 -7.33
C GLU A 30 2.62 -6.51 -7.70
N LYS A 31 3.19 -5.30 -7.61
CA LYS A 31 4.62 -5.05 -7.80
C LYS A 31 5.50 -5.82 -6.81
N ILE A 32 5.08 -5.96 -5.56
CA ILE A 32 5.83 -6.67 -4.51
C ILE A 32 5.80 -8.18 -4.73
N LYS A 33 4.70 -8.73 -5.22
CA LYS A 33 4.63 -10.14 -5.61
C LYS A 33 5.67 -10.49 -6.68
N ASP A 34 5.93 -9.58 -7.62
CA ASP A 34 6.97 -9.74 -8.65
C ASP A 34 8.40 -9.48 -8.12
N ILE A 35 8.53 -8.74 -7.01
CA ILE A 35 9.83 -8.37 -6.41
C ILE A 35 10.20 -9.26 -5.22
N ALA A 36 9.29 -10.09 -4.70
CA ALA A 36 9.55 -11.03 -3.60
C ALA A 36 10.66 -12.05 -3.88
N GLU A 37 11.08 -12.21 -5.15
CA GLU A 37 12.28 -12.98 -5.51
C GLU A 37 13.61 -12.21 -5.38
N ARG A 38 13.59 -10.90 -5.13
CA ARG A 38 14.80 -10.05 -4.99
C ARG A 38 14.70 -9.17 -3.75
N GLU A 39 15.42 -9.61 -2.71
CA GLU A 39 15.60 -8.99 -1.38
C GLU A 39 15.31 -7.48 -1.26
N LEU A 40 14.05 -7.14 -0.97
CA LEU A 40 13.63 -5.87 -0.34
C LEU A 40 12.85 -6.18 0.95
N THR A 41 13.48 -6.96 1.83
CA THR A 41 12.82 -7.74 2.88
C THR A 41 12.11 -6.92 3.95
N ASP A 42 12.48 -5.64 4.15
CA ASP A 42 11.88 -4.79 5.19
C ASP A 42 10.72 -3.93 4.64
N GLU A 43 10.89 -3.32 3.46
CA GLU A 43 9.83 -2.57 2.80
C GLU A 43 8.69 -3.50 2.35
N SER A 44 9.00 -4.68 1.80
CA SER A 44 7.97 -5.63 1.35
C SER A 44 7.08 -6.13 2.49
N LYS A 45 7.61 -6.32 3.70
CA LYS A 45 6.81 -6.72 4.87
C LYS A 45 5.77 -5.68 5.26
N VAL A 46 6.14 -4.40 5.25
CA VAL A 46 5.22 -3.31 5.60
C VAL A 46 4.06 -3.24 4.61
N HIS A 47 4.33 -3.48 3.33
CA HIS A 47 3.29 -3.52 2.31
C HIS A 47 2.38 -4.76 2.42
N GLU A 48 2.91 -5.92 2.81
CA GLU A 48 2.09 -7.10 3.10
C GLU A 48 1.15 -6.83 4.28
N GLU A 49 1.66 -6.20 5.35
CA GLU A 49 0.85 -5.77 6.51
C GLU A 49 -0.24 -4.77 6.10
N LEU A 50 0.05 -3.85 5.18
CA LEU A 50 -0.92 -2.88 4.63
C LEU A 50 -2.00 -3.57 3.78
N LEU A 51 -1.64 -4.57 2.98
CA LEU A 51 -2.61 -5.36 2.20
C LEU A 51 -3.55 -6.16 3.12
N GLU A 52 -3.01 -6.82 4.14
CA GLU A 52 -3.80 -7.55 5.13
C GLU A 52 -4.75 -6.60 5.87
N LEU A 53 -4.27 -5.43 6.30
CA LEU A 53 -5.07 -4.41 6.97
C LEU A 53 -6.28 -4.00 6.11
N GLN A 54 -6.07 -3.79 4.82
CA GLN A 54 -7.11 -3.43 3.87
C GLN A 54 -8.15 -4.55 3.71
N MET A 55 -7.70 -5.80 3.54
CA MET A 55 -8.62 -6.94 3.45
C MET A 55 -9.51 -7.06 4.69
N ARG A 56 -8.93 -6.87 5.88
CA ARG A 56 -9.68 -6.92 7.15
C ARG A 56 -10.70 -5.79 7.26
N PHE A 57 -10.39 -4.59 6.76
CA PHE A 57 -11.35 -3.50 6.69
C PHE A 57 -12.49 -3.80 5.71
N GLU A 58 -12.18 -4.31 4.52
CA GLU A 58 -13.17 -4.68 3.51
C GLU A 58 -14.11 -5.80 3.96
N MET A 59 -13.60 -6.77 4.73
CA MET A 59 -14.40 -7.82 5.36
C MET A 59 -15.23 -7.32 6.56
N GLY A 60 -15.06 -6.06 6.96
CA GLY A 60 -15.74 -5.47 8.12
C GLY A 60 -15.23 -6.01 9.47
N GLU A 61 -14.04 -6.60 9.50
CA GLU A 61 -13.43 -7.14 10.73
C GLU A 61 -12.85 -6.04 11.62
N ILE A 62 -12.53 -4.88 11.05
CA ILE A 62 -12.03 -3.70 11.75
C ILE A 62 -12.84 -2.46 11.37
N THR A 63 -12.90 -1.50 12.29
CA THR A 63 -13.55 -0.20 12.06
C THR A 63 -12.65 0.69 11.20
N GLU A 64 -13.25 1.71 10.58
CA GLU A 64 -12.52 2.76 9.84
C GLU A 64 -11.47 3.45 10.73
N GLU A 65 -11.84 3.82 11.97
CA GLU A 65 -10.91 4.42 12.93
C GLU A 65 -9.72 3.50 13.27
N ALA A 66 -9.96 2.19 13.39
CA ALA A 66 -8.91 1.22 13.62
C ALA A 66 -8.02 1.01 12.39
N TYR A 67 -8.61 1.06 11.19
CA TYR A 67 -7.90 1.02 9.91
C TYR A 67 -6.99 2.25 9.78
N GLU A 68 -7.53 3.46 9.87
CA GLU A 68 -6.78 4.72 9.69
C GLU A 68 -5.60 4.82 10.66
N LYS A 69 -5.83 4.47 11.93
CA LYS A 69 -4.77 4.47 12.94
C LYS A 69 -3.63 3.53 12.55
N LYS A 70 -3.97 2.30 12.13
CA LYS A 70 -2.98 1.29 11.82
C LYS A 70 -2.27 1.57 10.49
N GLU A 71 -2.99 2.10 9.52
CA GLU A 71 -2.46 2.56 8.24
C GLU A 71 -1.40 3.65 8.46
N ALA A 72 -1.69 4.66 9.30
CA ALA A 72 -0.74 5.72 9.63
C ALA A 72 0.56 5.15 10.25
N GLU A 73 0.45 4.23 11.21
CA GLU A 73 1.61 3.57 11.84
C GLU A 73 2.48 2.82 10.81
N LEU A 74 1.85 2.12 9.87
CA LEU A 74 2.56 1.37 8.83
C LEU A 74 3.22 2.30 7.80
N MET A 75 2.57 3.41 7.45
CA MET A 75 3.13 4.42 6.56
C MET A 75 4.34 5.13 7.18
N GLU A 76 4.30 5.47 8.47
CA GLU A 76 5.47 6.02 9.19
C GLU A 76 6.65 5.05 9.17
N ARG A 77 6.39 3.75 9.36
CA ARG A 77 7.44 2.71 9.29
C ARG A 77 8.03 2.59 7.90
N LEU A 78 7.20 2.67 6.86
CA LEU A 78 7.64 2.67 5.47
C LEU A 78 8.56 3.85 5.17
N GLU A 79 8.19 5.06 5.61
CA GLU A 79 9.03 6.26 5.47
C GLU A 79 10.35 6.15 6.24
N ALA A 80 10.35 5.54 7.42
CA ALA A 80 11.57 5.32 8.19
C ALA A 80 12.54 4.37 7.48
N ILE A 81 12.02 3.28 6.89
CA ILE A 81 12.82 2.34 6.09
C ILE A 81 13.40 3.04 4.86
N ARG A 82 12.59 3.81 4.13
CA ARG A 82 13.04 4.55 2.94
C ARG A 82 14.14 5.56 3.27
N ARG A 83 13.94 6.38 4.31
CA ARG A 83 14.96 7.34 4.78
C ARG A 83 16.28 6.64 5.13
N TYR A 84 16.21 5.52 5.84
CA TYR A 84 17.40 4.75 6.17
C TYR A 84 18.12 4.19 4.93
N MET A 85 17.38 3.76 3.91
CA MET A 85 17.96 3.29 2.66
C MET A 85 18.58 4.43 1.83
N GLU A 86 18.03 5.64 1.90
CA GLU A 86 18.55 6.84 1.21
C GLU A 86 19.83 7.38 1.86
N GLU A 87 19.98 7.25 3.19
CA GLU A 87 21.17 7.68 3.93
C GLU A 87 22.35 6.69 3.84
N ARG A 88 22.15 5.54 3.18
CA ARG A 88 23.10 4.42 3.09
C ARG A 88 23.97 4.42 1.84
#